data_AF-A0A968KED6-F1
#
_entry.id   AF-A0A968KED6-F1
#
_cell.length_a   1.000
_cell.length_b   1.000
_cell.length_c   1.000
_cell.angle_alpha   90.00
_cell.angle_beta   90.00
_cell.angle_gamma   90.00
#
_symmetry.space_group_name_H-M   'P 1'
#
loop_
_entity.id
_entity.type
_entity.pdbx_description
1 polymer ?
#
loop_
_entity_poly.entity_id
_entity_poly.type
_entity_poly.pdbx_seq_one_letter_code
_entity_poly.pdbx_strand_id
1 'polypeptide(L)'
;MKALTVVLISLLALVQFRLWVGDESLAEVWRLRQAIASQTSENALLASRNQRLEAEVRDLKNGIEAVEERARLELGMIRRGEIYFQIVED
;
A
#
# COMPACT_ATOMS: atom_id res chain seq x y z
N MET A 1 49.34 0.28 -38.68
CA MET A 1 49.39 0.87 -37.32
C MET A 1 48.29 1.92 -37.11
N LYS A 2 48.31 3.08 -37.80
CA LYS A 2 47.35 4.17 -37.55
C LYS A 2 45.86 3.83 -37.78
N ALA A 3 45.55 3.04 -38.81
CA ALA A 3 44.18 2.62 -39.11
C ALA A 3 43.56 1.73 -38.01
N LEU A 4 44.37 0.82 -37.43
CA LEU A 4 43.93 -0.04 -36.33
C LEU A 4 43.59 0.77 -35.08
N THR A 5 44.40 1.80 -34.78
CA THR A 5 44.16 2.71 -33.67
C THR A 5 42.86 3.49 -33.84
N VAL A 6 42.58 3.98 -35.06
CA VAL A 6 41.33 4.70 -35.36
C VAL A 6 40.12 3.78 -35.21
N VAL A 7 40.20 2.55 -35.71
CA VAL A 7 39.12 1.57 -35.56
C VAL A 7 38.85 1.26 -34.08
N LEU A 8 39.90 1.04 -33.28
CA LEU A 8 39.79 0.80 -31.85
C LEU A 8 39.17 1.98 -31.10
N ILE A 9 39.55 3.21 -31.43
CA ILE A 9 38.98 4.42 -30.83
C ILE A 9 37.50 4.57 -31.19
N SER A 10 37.13 4.32 -32.45
CA SER A 10 35.74 4.37 -32.89
C SER A 10 34.88 3.32 -32.19
N LEU A 11 35.41 2.10 -32.02
CA LEU A 11 34.73 1.02 -31.29
C LEU A 11 34.57 1.38 -29.80
N LEU A 12 35.61 1.95 -29.19
CA LEU A 12 35.57 2.42 -27.81
C LEU A 12 34.51 3.52 -27.65
N ALA A 13 34.49 4.52 -28.54
CA ALA A 13 33.51 5.60 -28.52
C ALA A 13 32.08 5.08 -28.69
N LEU A 14 31.86 4.09 -29.57
CA LEU A 14 30.55 3.45 -29.75
C LEU A 14 30.06 2.78 -28.47
N VAL A 15 30.95 2.07 -27.76
CA VAL A 15 30.62 1.41 -26.48
C VAL A 15 30.33 2.44 -25.39
N GLN A 16 31.14 3.50 -25.29
CA GLN A 16 30.90 4.58 -24.32
C GLN A 16 29.56 5.29 -24.59
N PHE A 17 29.24 5.53 -25.86
CA PHE A 17 27.97 6.15 -26.25
C PHE A 17 26.77 5.24 -25.92
N ARG A 18 26.86 3.94 -26.20
CA ARG A 18 25.81 2.97 -25.78
C ARG A 18 25.64 2.91 -24.28
N LEU A 19 26.72 3.03 -23.51
CA LEU A 19 26.66 3.01 -22.04
C LEU A 19 25.91 4.24 -21.48
N TRP A 20 26.03 5.39 -22.15
CA TRP A 20 25.38 6.63 -21.72
C TRP A 20 23.94 6.77 -22.24
N VAL A 21 23.66 6.30 -23.46
CA VAL A 21 22.40 6.56 -24.19
C VAL A 21 21.52 5.30 -24.36
N GLY A 22 22.00 4.11 -23.98
CA GLY A 22 21.20 2.89 -24.06
C GLY A 22 20.02 2.86 -23.10
N ASP A 23 19.00 2.06 -23.40
CA ASP A 23 17.79 1.91 -22.58
C ASP A 23 18.08 1.39 -21.14
N GLU A 24 19.24 0.77 -20.92
CA GLU A 24 19.79 0.40 -19.60
C GLU A 24 20.75 1.46 -19.02
N SER A 25 20.69 2.69 -19.52
CA SER A 25 21.54 3.80 -19.08
C SER A 25 21.40 3.98 -17.56
N LEU A 26 22.55 4.21 -16.92
CA LEU A 26 22.61 4.49 -15.49
C LEU A 26 21.68 5.65 -15.10
N ALA A 27 21.46 6.62 -16.00
CA ALA A 27 20.53 7.73 -15.77
C ALA A 27 19.07 7.26 -15.58
N GLU A 28 18.63 6.29 -16.38
CA GLU A 28 17.27 5.73 -16.31
C GLU A 28 17.09 4.93 -15.02
N VAL A 29 18.10 4.16 -14.63
CA VAL A 29 18.10 3.42 -13.35
C VAL A 29 18.04 4.37 -12.16
N TRP A 30 18.79 5.47 -12.19
CA TRP A 30 18.74 6.49 -11.14
C TRP A 30 17.38 7.18 -11.06
N ARG A 31 16.80 7.54 -12.21
CA ARG A 31 15.45 8.12 -12.29
C ARG A 31 14.39 7.18 -11.73
N LEU A 32 14.43 5.91 -12.13
CA LEU A 32 13.48 4.90 -11.69
C LEU A 32 13.63 4.58 -10.20
N ARG A 33 14.86 4.51 -9.69
CA ARG A 33 15.12 4.38 -8.25
C ARG A 33 14.55 5.54 -7.46
N GLN A 34 14.68 6.77 -7.96
CA GLN A 34 14.12 7.95 -7.31
C GLN A 34 12.58 7.96 -7.33
N ALA A 35 11.96 7.54 -8.43
CA ALA A 35 10.51 7.35 -8.50
C ALA A 35 10.01 6.30 -7.50
N ILE A 36 10.70 5.15 -7.41
CA ILE A 36 10.38 4.09 -6.43
C ILE A 36 10.51 4.61 -5.00
N ALA A 37 11.56 5.37 -4.69
CA ALA A 37 11.76 5.95 -3.36
C ALA A 37 10.63 6.93 -2.97
N SER A 38 10.20 7.78 -3.91
CA SER A 38 9.05 8.67 -3.69
C SER A 38 7.76 7.88 -3.44
N GLN A 39 7.47 6.90 -4.29
CA GLN A 39 6.24 6.11 -4.19
C GLN A 39 6.18 5.26 -2.91
N THR A 40 7.31 4.69 -2.49
CA THR A 40 7.39 3.91 -1.24
C THR A 40 7.14 4.77 -0.02
N SER A 41 7.65 6.01 0.00
CA SER A 41 7.36 6.97 1.07
C SER A 41 5.87 7.31 1.15
N GLU A 42 5.22 7.56 0.00
CA GLU A 42 3.80 7.87 -0.05
C GLU A 42 2.95 6.66 0.38
N ASN A 43 3.28 5.47 -0.11
CA ASN A 43 2.59 4.23 0.26
C ASN A 43 2.71 3.95 1.77
N ALA A 44 3.86 4.23 2.39
CA ALA A 44 4.04 4.08 3.84
C ALA A 44 3.10 5.02 4.63
N LEU A 45 2.94 6.27 4.18
CA LEU A 45 2.01 7.22 4.79
C LEU A 45 0.55 6.75 4.65
N LEU A 46 0.16 6.31 3.46
CA LEU A 46 -1.19 5.79 3.20
C LEU A 46 -1.48 4.53 4.02
N ALA A 47 -0.52 3.62 4.13
CA ALA A 47 -0.65 2.41 4.95
C ALA A 47 -0.89 2.75 6.43
N SER A 48 -0.14 3.72 6.98
CA SER A 48 -0.33 4.18 8.36
C SER A 48 -1.71 4.78 8.59
N ARG A 49 -2.21 5.58 7.64
CA ARG A 49 -3.56 6.16 7.70
C ARG A 49 -4.64 5.08 7.64
N ASN A 50 -4.51 4.12 6.72
CA ASN A 50 -5.45 3.01 6.60
C ASN A 50 -5.49 2.18 7.89
N GLN A 51 -4.35 1.87 8.48
CA GLN A 51 -4.31 1.13 9.75
C GLN A 51 -5.05 1.85 10.88
N ARG A 52 -4.93 3.19 10.93
CA ARG A 52 -5.66 4.02 11.92
C ARG A 52 -7.16 4.01 11.66
N LEU A 53 -7.58 4.25 10.42
CA LEU A 53 -8.99 4.23 10.04
C LEU A 53 -9.62 2.86 10.28
N GLU A 54 -8.90 1.79 10.01
CA GLU A 54 -9.37 0.43 10.27
C GLU A 54 -9.55 0.18 11.77
N ALA A 55 -8.64 0.71 12.60
CA ALA A 55 -8.80 0.65 14.05
C ALA A 55 -10.02 1.45 14.52
N GLU A 56 -10.23 2.65 14.00
CA GLU A 56 -11.42 3.47 14.30
C GLU A 56 -12.73 2.77 13.88
N VAL A 57 -12.75 2.15 12.71
CA VAL A 57 -13.93 1.39 12.23
C VAL A 57 -14.20 0.18 13.12
N ARG A 58 -13.16 -0.54 13.55
CA ARG A 58 -13.32 -1.68 14.49
C ARG A 58 -13.83 -1.21 15.85
N ASP A 59 -13.27 -0.12 16.39
CA ASP A 59 -13.69 0.44 17.66
C ASP A 59 -15.16 0.90 17.61
N LEU A 60 -15.56 1.59 16.54
CA LEU A 60 -16.94 2.02 16.35
C LEU A 60 -17.92 0.84 16.26
N LYS A 61 -17.55 -0.24 15.55
CA LYS A 61 -18.37 -1.46 15.47
C LYS A 61 -18.52 -2.12 16.83
N ASN A 62 -17.42 -2.32 17.55
CA ASN A 62 -17.43 -2.94 18.87
C ASN A 62 -18.23 -2.09 19.88
N GLY A 63 -18.11 -0.76 19.81
CA GLY A 63 -18.88 0.16 20.65
C GLY A 63 -20.39 0.07 20.40
N ILE A 64 -20.82 -0.05 19.13
CA ILE A 64 -22.24 -0.22 18.79
C ILE A 64 -22.75 -1.60 19.26
N GLU A 65 -21.97 -2.66 19.04
CA GLU A 65 -22.33 -4.01 19.49
C GLU A 65 -22.46 -4.09 21.02
N ALA A 66 -21.53 -3.49 21.76
CA ALA A 66 -21.58 -3.43 23.22
C ALA A 66 -22.80 -2.65 23.74
N VAL A 67 -23.18 -1.56 23.06
CA VAL A 67 -24.39 -0.79 23.39
C VAL A 67 -25.66 -1.57 23.07
N GLU A 68 -25.70 -2.29 21.95
CA GLU A 68 -26.84 -3.11 21.56
C GLU A 68 -27.03 -4.30 22.52
N GLU A 69 -25.95 -4.97 22.92
CA GLU A 69 -26.00 -6.07 23.88
C GLU A 69 -26.55 -5.59 25.23
N ARG A 70 -26.10 -4.42 25.70
CA ARG A 70 -26.63 -3.82 26.93
C ARG A 70 -28.10 -3.43 26.81
N ALA A 71 -28.53 -2.88 25.68
CA ALA A 71 -29.94 -2.55 25.45
C ALA A 71 -30.83 -3.81 25.38
N ARG A 72 -30.32 -4.92 24.82
CA ARG A 72 -31.03 -6.20 24.78
C ARG A 72 -31.14 -6.85 26.17
N LEU A 73 -30.05 -6.86 26.94
CA LEU A 73 -29.99 -7.52 28.25
C LEU A 73 -30.66 -6.72 29.38
N GLU A 74 -30.43 -5.40 29.45
CA GLU A 74 -30.91 -4.57 30.56
C GLU A 74 -32.28 -3.95 30.29
N LEU A 75 -32.58 -3.60 29.04
CA LEU A 75 -33.80 -2.87 28.66
C LEU A 75 -34.81 -3.71 27.88
N GLY A 76 -34.49 -4.98 27.60
CA GLY A 76 -35.35 -5.88 26.82
C GLY A 76 -35.64 -5.35 25.41
N MET A 77 -34.70 -4.60 24.83
CA MET A 77 -34.87 -4.02 23.49
C MET A 77 -34.92 -5.12 22.43
N ILE A 78 -35.99 -5.15 21.64
CA ILE A 78 -36.17 -6.07 20.51
C ILE A 78 -36.20 -5.24 19.21
N ARG A 79 -35.45 -5.67 18.19
CA ARG A 79 -35.39 -4.96 16.91
C ARG A 79 -36.71 -5.15 16.15
N ARG A 80 -37.16 -4.14 15.38
CA ARG A 80 -38.39 -4.26 14.57
C ARG A 80 -38.24 -5.40 13.55
N GLY A 81 -39.14 -6.39 13.61
CA GLY A 81 -39.14 -7.56 12.73
C GLY A 81 -38.31 -8.75 13.22
N GLU A 82 -37.76 -8.69 14.43
CA GLU A 82 -36.99 -9.79 15.03
C GLU A 82 -37.91 -10.81 15.73
N ILE A 83 -37.61 -12.10 15.59
CA ILE A 83 -38.29 -13.19 16.29
C ILE A 83 -37.47 -13.49 17.56
N TYR A 84 -37.99 -13.07 18.71
CA TYR A 84 -37.35 -13.24 20.02
C TYR A 84 -37.88 -14.50 20.74
N PHE A 85 -36.97 -15.37 21.19
CA PHE A 85 -37.29 -16.55 21.97
C PHE A 85 -36.86 -16.35 23.43
N GLN A 86 -37.82 -16.35 24.36
CA GLN A 86 -37.54 -16.33 25.79
C GLN A 86 -37.76 -17.73 26.36
N ILE A 87 -36.70 -18.32 26.91
CA ILE A 87 -36.80 -19.60 27.61
C ILE A 87 -37.23 -19.27 29.05
N VAL A 88 -38.43 -19.70 29.42
CA VAL A 88 -38.93 -19.62 30.80
C VAL A 88 -38.70 -21.00 31.41
N GLU A 89 -37.85 -21.11 32.43
CA GLU A 89 -37.74 -22.33 33.24
C GLU A 89 -38.84 -22.28 34.32
N ASP A 90 -39.57 -23.40 34.49
CA ASP A 90 -40.71 -23.55 35.41
C ASP A 90 -40.33 -23.44 36.90
#